data_AF-A0A4W5PRX1-F1
#
_entry.id   AF-A0A4W5PRX1-F1
#
_cell.length_a   1.000
_cell.length_b   1.000
_cell.length_c   1.000
_cell.angle_alpha   90.00
_cell.angle_beta   90.00
_cell.angle_gamma   90.00
#
_symmetry.space_group_name_H-M   'P 1'
#
loop_
_entity.id
_entity.type
_entity.pdbx_description
1 polymer ?
#
loop_
_entity_poly.entity_id
_entity_poly.type
_entity_poly.pdbx_seq_one_letter_code
_entity_poly.pdbx_strand_id
1 'polypeptide(L)'
;MPNLFSLLRRKRFFRACLGVFTTHLVYLDHDSLLVMWTPRNLTLDPLHYSPVDVCGFTSVCPGPVVIGFAMYYFTYDPWIGKLLYLEDFFVMEEYRKIGIGSEILKLLSDMAFKTRCNSMHFVVAEGNQESIEFYKRRGAADITLDEGWRLFKINKSSLFKMSSGPKK
;
A
#
# COMPACT_ATOMS: atom_id res chain seq x y z
N MET A 1 -7.72 5.88 15.89
CA MET A 1 -6.97 5.41 14.71
C MET A 1 -7.05 3.88 14.65
N PRO A 2 -7.30 3.25 13.49
CA PRO A 2 -7.24 1.79 13.38
C PRO A 2 -5.80 1.29 13.58
N ASN A 3 -5.62 0.22 14.37
CA ASN A 3 -4.31 -0.40 14.57
C ASN A 3 -3.85 -1.15 13.30
N LEU A 4 -2.54 -1.35 13.13
CA LEU A 4 -1.95 -1.99 11.96
C LEU A 4 -2.62 -3.34 11.61
N PHE A 5 -2.89 -4.18 12.61
CA PHE A 5 -3.54 -5.47 12.43
C PHE A 5 -4.98 -5.36 11.91
N SER A 6 -5.74 -4.35 12.34
CA SER A 6 -7.10 -4.10 11.82
C SER A 6 -7.08 -3.65 10.36
N LEU A 7 -6.07 -2.86 9.98
CA LEU A 7 -5.87 -2.41 8.60
C LEU A 7 -5.47 -3.60 7.70
N LEU A 8 -4.54 -4.42 8.18
CA LEU A 8 -4.11 -5.64 7.51
C LEU A 8 -5.25 -6.66 7.40
N ARG A 9 -6.07 -6.86 8.45
CA ARG A 9 -7.22 -7.78 8.41
C ARG A 9 -8.29 -7.35 7.41
N ARG A 10 -8.62 -6.05 7.35
CA ARG A 10 -9.54 -5.51 6.33
C ARG A 10 -9.05 -5.77 4.91
N LYS A 11 -7.72 -5.80 4.71
CA LYS A 11 -7.08 -5.97 3.40
C LYS A 11 -6.67 -7.42 3.09
N ARG A 12 -6.58 -8.28 4.10
CA ARG A 12 -6.38 -9.73 3.94
C ARG A 12 -7.55 -10.38 3.19
N PHE A 13 -8.75 -9.81 3.30
CA PHE A 13 -9.92 -10.20 2.50
C PHE A 13 -9.78 -9.85 1.00
N PHE A 14 -8.96 -8.86 0.65
CA PHE A 14 -8.69 -8.46 -0.74
C PHE A 14 -7.74 -9.44 -1.45
N ARG A 15 -6.87 -10.10 -0.69
CA ARG A 15 -5.84 -11.02 -1.21
C ARG A 15 -6.40 -12.34 -1.74
N ALA A 16 -7.66 -12.67 -1.42
CA ALA A 16 -8.31 -13.89 -1.90
C ALA A 16 -8.86 -13.78 -3.34
N CYS A 17 -8.88 -12.58 -3.95
CA CYS A 17 -9.63 -12.39 -5.20
C CYS A 17 -8.86 -12.02 -6.47
N LEU A 18 -7.65 -11.44 -6.49
CA LEU A 18 -6.98 -11.14 -7.78
C LEU A 18 -5.46 -11.05 -7.69
N GLY A 19 -4.76 -11.74 -8.60
CA GLY A 19 -3.32 -11.64 -8.87
C GLY A 19 -2.89 -10.32 -9.54
N VAL A 20 -3.47 -9.20 -9.12
CA VAL A 20 -3.27 -7.86 -9.71
C VAL A 20 -2.48 -6.94 -8.79
N PHE A 21 -2.47 -7.21 -7.47
CA PHE A 21 -1.77 -6.40 -6.49
C PHE A 21 -0.44 -7.04 -6.12
N THR A 22 0.67 -6.37 -6.46
CA THR A 22 1.98 -6.76 -5.92
C THR A 22 2.10 -6.13 -4.53
N THR A 23 1.57 -6.81 -3.51
CA THR A 23 1.68 -6.34 -2.12
C THR A 23 3.08 -6.64 -1.60
N HIS A 24 3.89 -5.61 -1.38
CA HIS A 24 5.16 -5.72 -0.66
C HIS A 24 4.95 -5.30 0.78
N LEU A 25 5.22 -6.22 1.72
CA LEU A 25 5.23 -5.89 3.14
C LEU A 25 6.68 -5.56 3.51
N VAL A 26 6.90 -4.36 4.06
CA VAL A 26 8.22 -3.97 4.58
C VAL A 26 8.26 -4.38 6.04
N TYR A 27 9.20 -5.25 6.41
CA TYR A 27 9.45 -5.63 7.79
C TYR A 27 10.65 -4.81 8.31
N LEU A 28 10.65 -4.52 9.60
CA LEU A 28 11.79 -3.88 10.25
C LEU A 28 12.09 -4.71 11.48
N ASP A 29 13.21 -5.44 11.40
CA ASP A 29 13.78 -6.14 12.54
C ASP A 29 14.78 -5.23 13.24
N HIS A 30 15.02 -5.47 14.52
CA HIS A 30 15.45 -4.57 15.59
C HIS A 30 16.72 -3.72 15.35
N ASP A 31 17.44 -3.89 14.23
CA ASP A 31 18.54 -3.01 13.78
C ASP A 31 18.83 -3.15 12.25
N SER A 32 17.88 -3.65 11.45
CA SER A 32 18.06 -3.85 10.01
C SER A 32 16.76 -3.74 9.22
N LEU A 33 16.74 -2.85 8.22
CA LEU A 33 15.66 -2.75 7.24
C LEU A 33 15.61 -4.02 6.39
N LEU A 34 14.63 -4.89 6.66
CA LEU A 34 14.45 -6.15 5.94
C LEU A 34 13.25 -6.04 5.01
N VAL A 35 13.50 -5.62 3.78
CA VAL A 35 12.50 -5.55 2.72
C VAL A 35 12.23 -6.95 2.20
N MET A 36 11.24 -7.64 2.76
CA MET A 36 10.82 -8.93 2.23
C MET A 36 10.05 -8.74 0.92
N TRP A 37 10.69 -9.13 -0.18
CA TRP A 37 10.00 -9.33 -1.45
C TRP A 37 9.12 -10.56 -1.32
N THR A 38 7.80 -10.40 -1.42
CA THR A 38 6.90 -11.52 -1.66
C THR A 38 7.21 -12.08 -3.06
N PRO A 39 7.77 -13.30 -3.18
CA PRO A 39 8.06 -13.87 -4.49
C PRO A 39 6.75 -14.12 -5.23
N ARG A 40 6.77 -13.95 -6.55
CA ARG A 40 5.66 -14.18 -7.49
C ARG A 40 5.11 -15.63 -7.50
N ASN A 41 5.58 -16.53 -6.63
CA ASN A 41 5.35 -17.96 -6.77
C ASN A 41 5.26 -18.72 -5.43
N LEU A 42 4.57 -18.18 -4.43
CA LEU A 42 3.98 -19.03 -3.40
C LEU A 42 2.51 -19.25 -3.74
N THR A 43 2.19 -20.48 -4.18
CA THR A 43 0.88 -21.08 -3.98
C THR A 43 0.53 -20.92 -2.51
N LEU A 44 -0.27 -19.89 -2.20
CA LEU A 44 -0.78 -19.65 -0.86
C LEU A 44 -1.77 -20.75 -0.55
N ASP A 45 -1.30 -21.84 0.04
CA ASP A 45 -2.18 -22.79 0.69
C ASP A 45 -2.87 -22.06 1.85
N PRO A 46 -4.20 -21.88 1.84
CA PRO A 46 -4.90 -21.05 2.84
C PRO A 46 -4.81 -21.58 4.28
N LEU A 47 -4.26 -22.79 4.45
CA LEU A 47 -4.24 -23.54 5.71
C LEU A 47 -2.85 -23.63 6.36
N HIS A 48 -1.78 -23.11 5.73
CA HIS A 48 -0.42 -23.18 6.29
C HIS A 48 0.11 -21.87 6.90
N TYR A 49 -0.76 -20.88 7.14
CA TYR A 49 -0.44 -19.83 8.11
C TYR A 49 -0.55 -20.42 9.52
N SER A 50 0.51 -21.08 9.98
CA SER A 50 0.69 -21.25 11.42
C SER A 50 0.81 -19.83 12.00
N PRO A 51 0.02 -19.49 13.04
CA PRO A 51 0.18 -18.23 13.73
C PRO A 51 1.61 -18.20 14.27
N VAL A 52 2.48 -17.35 13.71
CA VAL A 52 3.72 -17.01 14.40
C VAL A 52 3.29 -16.47 15.77
N ASP A 53 3.89 -17.06 16.79
CA ASP A 53 3.30 -17.29 18.09
C ASP A 53 2.61 -16.05 18.70
N VAL A 54 1.35 -16.24 19.10
CA VAL A 54 0.82 -15.46 20.22
C VAL A 54 1.59 -15.98 21.43
N CYS A 55 2.70 -15.32 21.78
CA CYS A 55 3.46 -15.62 22.98
C CYS A 55 2.53 -15.42 24.19
N GLY A 56 1.95 -16.52 24.66
CA GLY A 56 1.61 -16.68 26.06
C GLY A 56 2.91 -16.64 26.85
N PHE A 57 2.90 -15.84 27.91
CA PHE A 57 3.90 -15.77 28.98
C PHE A 57 4.82 -16.99 29.06
N THR A 58 5.98 -16.93 28.43
CA THR A 58 7.29 -17.43 28.89
C THR A 58 8.28 -17.29 27.74
N SER A 59 9.23 -16.36 27.85
CA SER A 59 10.48 -16.26 27.06
C SER A 59 10.35 -16.51 25.54
N VAL A 60 10.01 -15.46 24.77
CA VAL A 60 10.04 -15.49 23.31
C VAL A 60 11.09 -14.51 22.80
N CYS A 61 12.07 -15.04 22.05
CA CYS A 61 12.92 -14.24 21.18
C CYS A 61 12.01 -13.39 20.29
N PRO A 62 12.13 -12.06 20.26
CA PRO A 62 11.19 -11.25 19.50
C PRO A 62 11.34 -11.60 18.02
N GLY A 63 10.35 -12.30 17.47
CA GLY A 63 10.22 -12.46 16.04
C GLY A 63 10.07 -11.08 15.37
N PRO A 64 10.31 -10.98 14.06
CA PRO A 64 10.28 -9.70 13.36
C PRO A 64 8.92 -9.02 13.52
N VAL A 65 8.93 -7.79 14.06
CA VAL A 65 7.72 -6.98 14.26
C VAL A 65 7.47 -6.13 13.01
N VAL A 66 6.26 -6.19 12.47
CA VAL A 66 5.87 -5.31 11.36
C VAL A 66 5.56 -3.93 11.93
N ILE A 67 6.39 -2.94 11.62
CA ILE A 67 6.20 -1.56 12.10
C ILE A 67 5.73 -0.58 11.01
N GLY A 68 5.60 -1.05 9.77
CA GLY A 68 5.06 -0.26 8.65
C GLY A 68 4.82 -1.12 7.41
N PHE A 69 4.14 -0.56 6.40
CA PHE A 69 3.97 -1.21 5.11
C PHE A 69 3.63 -0.20 4.00
N ALA A 70 3.83 -0.62 2.75
CA ALA A 70 3.34 0.10 1.58
C ALA A 70 2.72 -0.88 0.57
N MET A 71 1.53 -0.59 0.08
CA MET A 71 0.86 -1.37 -0.97
C MET A 71 0.80 -0.54 -2.24
N TYR A 72 1.24 -1.10 -3.35
CA TYR A 72 1.25 -0.41 -4.62
C TYR A 72 0.94 -1.39 -5.77
N TYR A 73 0.65 -0.82 -6.93
CA TYR A 73 0.48 -1.54 -8.20
C TYR A 73 0.91 -0.65 -9.36
N PHE A 74 0.97 -1.20 -10.57
CA PHE A 74 1.27 -0.42 -11.77
C PHE A 74 -0.02 0.01 -12.46
N THR A 75 -0.08 1.27 -12.88
CA THR A 75 -1.14 1.82 -13.71
C THR A 75 -0.56 2.36 -15.01
N TYR A 76 -1.43 2.83 -15.89
CA TYR A 76 -1.03 3.40 -17.18
C TYR A 76 -1.78 4.69 -17.43
N ASP A 77 -1.06 5.69 -17.87
CA ASP A 77 -1.59 6.96 -18.33
C ASP A 77 -1.37 7.07 -19.85
N PRO A 78 -2.39 7.48 -20.63
CA PRO A 78 -2.25 7.58 -22.08
C PRO A 78 -1.17 8.56 -22.58
N TRP A 79 -0.85 9.59 -21.79
CA TRP A 79 0.08 10.66 -22.16
C TRP A 79 1.51 10.37 -21.71
N ILE A 80 1.66 9.93 -20.46
CA ILE A 80 2.98 9.71 -19.86
C ILE A 80 3.35 8.24 -19.76
N GLY A 81 2.47 7.30 -20.11
CA GLY A 81 2.75 5.87 -20.12
C GLY A 81 2.66 5.21 -18.74
N LYS A 82 3.58 4.29 -18.44
CA LYS A 82 3.50 3.46 -17.24
C LYS A 82 3.75 4.25 -15.96
N LEU A 83 2.96 3.97 -14.91
CA LEU A 83 3.04 4.63 -13.61
C LEU A 83 3.05 3.63 -12.46
N LEU A 84 3.56 4.06 -11.31
CA LEU A 84 3.42 3.36 -10.03
C LEU A 84 2.29 4.02 -9.24
N TYR A 85 1.31 3.26 -8.77
CA TYR A 85 0.23 3.76 -7.93
C TYR A 85 0.39 3.23 -6.51
N LEU A 86 0.64 4.13 -5.56
CA LEU A 86 0.75 3.82 -4.13
C LEU A 86 -0.64 3.90 -3.51
N GLU A 87 -1.24 2.73 -3.27
CA GLU A 87 -2.58 2.58 -2.71
C GLU A 87 -2.62 2.88 -1.22
N ASP A 88 -1.65 2.33 -0.49
CA ASP A 88 -1.62 2.46 0.96
C ASP A 88 -0.21 2.60 1.47
N PHE A 89 -0.06 3.47 2.46
CA PHE A 89 1.21 3.73 3.12
C PHE A 89 0.96 3.98 4.59
N PHE A 90 1.65 3.24 5.45
CA PHE A 90 1.47 3.36 6.88
C PHE A 90 2.74 2.98 7.65
N VAL A 91 3.02 3.76 8.70
CA VAL A 91 4.04 3.47 9.70
C VAL A 91 3.40 3.64 11.08
N MET A 92 3.69 2.70 11.98
CA MET A 92 3.28 2.75 13.39
C MET A 92 3.77 4.04 14.03
N GLU A 93 2.93 4.64 14.88
CA GLU A 93 3.11 6.00 15.37
C GLU A 93 4.41 6.16 16.17
N GLU A 94 4.75 5.14 16.96
CA GLU A 94 5.94 5.03 17.79
C GLU A 94 7.24 5.01 16.95
N TYR A 95 7.13 4.66 15.67
CA TYR A 95 8.23 4.52 14.72
C TYR A 95 8.18 5.59 13.62
N ARG A 96 7.40 6.66 13.79
CA ARG A 96 7.43 7.81 12.88
C ARG A 96 8.61 8.72 13.19
N LYS A 97 8.95 9.60 12.23
CA LYS A 97 10.02 10.62 12.35
C LYS A 97 11.45 10.08 12.52
N ILE A 98 11.65 8.77 12.57
CA ILE A 98 12.96 8.10 12.56
C ILE A 98 13.42 7.67 11.15
N GLY A 99 12.76 8.14 10.10
CA GLY A 99 13.18 7.93 8.71
C GLY A 99 12.63 6.71 7.98
N ILE A 100 11.88 5.82 8.66
CA ILE A 100 11.31 4.60 8.05
C ILE A 100 10.48 4.91 6.80
N GLY A 101 9.58 5.90 6.90
CA GLY A 101 8.75 6.29 5.77
C GLY A 101 9.55 6.82 4.57
N SER A 102 10.68 7.48 4.82
CA SER A 102 11.58 7.94 3.78
C SER A 102 12.24 6.77 3.05
N GLU A 103 12.68 5.75 3.78
CA GLU A 103 13.34 4.60 3.18
C GLU A 103 12.35 3.76 2.37
N ILE A 104 11.11 3.59 2.85
CA ILE A 104 10.04 2.94 2.09
C ILE A 104 9.80 3.68 0.76
N LEU A 105 9.68 5.01 0.78
CA LEU A 105 9.50 5.78 -0.44
C LEU A 105 10.70 5.68 -1.39
N LYS A 106 11.92 5.70 -0.87
CA LYS A 106 13.15 5.51 -1.67
C LYS A 106 13.14 4.16 -2.39
N LEU A 107 12.75 3.08 -1.71
CA LEU A 107 12.62 1.76 -2.32
C LEU A 107 11.55 1.73 -3.43
N LEU A 108 10.42 2.41 -3.22
CA LEU A 108 9.38 2.56 -4.24
C LEU A 108 9.88 3.39 -5.44
N SER A 109 10.65 4.45 -5.20
CA SER A 109 11.26 5.28 -6.24
C SER A 109 12.27 4.49 -7.08
N ASP A 110 13.16 3.73 -6.43
CA ASP A 110 14.11 2.85 -7.12
C ASP A 110 13.38 1.82 -7.98
N MET A 111 12.26 1.31 -7.49
CA MET A 111 11.43 0.38 -8.24
C MET A 111 10.72 1.03 -9.41
N ALA A 112 10.12 2.21 -9.22
CA ALA A 112 9.50 2.99 -10.29
C ALA A 112 10.53 3.24 -11.41
N PHE A 113 11.76 3.62 -11.05
CA PHE A 113 12.84 3.81 -12.01
C PHE A 113 13.22 2.52 -12.75
N LYS A 114 13.48 1.43 -12.02
CA LYS A 114 13.81 0.12 -12.61
C LYS A 114 12.73 -0.42 -13.55
N THR A 115 11.47 -0.10 -13.26
CA THR A 115 10.31 -0.57 -14.03
C THR A 115 9.85 0.40 -15.11
N ARG A 116 10.63 1.48 -15.35
CA ARG A 116 10.38 2.55 -16.32
C ARG A 116 9.03 3.25 -16.13
N CYS A 117 8.67 3.48 -14.88
CA CYS A 117 7.54 4.32 -14.53
C CYS A 117 7.94 5.79 -14.63
N ASN A 118 7.09 6.61 -15.25
CA ASN A 118 7.34 8.04 -15.42
C ASN A 118 6.83 8.89 -14.27
N SER A 119 5.95 8.34 -13.41
CA SER A 119 5.42 9.01 -12.23
C SER A 119 4.96 8.01 -11.17
N MET A 120 4.79 8.50 -9.94
CA MET A 120 4.17 7.80 -8.83
C MET A 120 2.94 8.57 -8.33
N HIS A 121 1.75 7.98 -8.43
CA HIS A 121 0.49 8.61 -8.03
C HIS A 121 -0.07 7.96 -6.75
N PHE A 122 -0.77 8.75 -5.94
CA PHE A 122 -1.43 8.31 -4.71
C PHE A 122 -2.49 9.33 -4.30
N VAL A 123 -3.37 8.93 -3.37
CA VAL A 123 -4.39 9.81 -2.79
C VAL A 123 -4.03 10.09 -1.34
N VAL A 124 -4.16 11.36 -0.95
CA VAL A 124 -4.00 11.81 0.44
C VAL A 124 -5.33 12.37 0.91
N ALA A 125 -5.71 12.06 2.16
CA ALA A 125 -6.88 12.65 2.77
C ALA A 125 -6.66 14.16 3.01
N GLU A 126 -7.65 14.99 2.68
CA GLU A 126 -7.59 16.45 2.79
C GLU A 126 -7.19 16.93 4.19
N GLY A 127 -7.69 16.27 5.25
CA GLY A 127 -7.35 16.61 6.64
C GLY A 127 -5.98 16.10 7.13
N ASN A 128 -5.18 15.43 6.30
CA ASN A 128 -3.91 14.81 6.70
C ASN A 128 -2.71 15.69 6.34
N GLN A 129 -2.62 16.86 7.00
CA GLN A 129 -1.59 17.86 6.72
C GLN A 129 -0.17 17.32 6.87
N GLU A 130 0.09 16.47 7.87
CA GLU A 130 1.42 15.86 8.08
C GLU A 130 1.86 15.05 6.86
N SER A 131 0.95 14.26 6.27
CA SER A 131 1.25 13.47 5.07
C SER A 131 1.37 14.35 3.83
N ILE A 132 0.50 15.36 3.67
CA ILE A 132 0.57 16.32 2.55
C ILE A 132 1.95 16.98 2.52
N GLU A 133 2.41 17.51 3.65
CA GLU A 133 3.72 18.16 3.73
C GLU A 133 4.87 17.16 3.57
N PHE A 134 4.72 15.94 4.10
CA PHE A 134 5.70 14.86 3.91
C PHE A 134 5.94 14.55 2.43
N TYR A 135 4.89 14.50 1.61
CA TYR A 135 5.01 14.26 0.18
C TYR A 135 5.47 15.52 -0.58
N LYS A 136 4.95 16.71 -0.25
CA LYS A 136 5.36 17.97 -0.89
C LYS A 136 6.85 18.27 -0.71
N ARG A 137 7.42 18.01 0.47
CA ARG A 137 8.88 18.13 0.70
C ARG A 137 9.73 17.19 -0.18
N ARG A 138 9.12 16.20 -0.83
CA ARG A 138 9.76 15.25 -1.75
C ARG A 138 9.38 15.49 -3.22
N GLY A 139 8.80 16.65 -3.53
CA GLY A 139 8.46 17.04 -4.89
C GLY A 139 7.09 16.57 -5.39
N ALA A 140 6.22 16.07 -4.50
CA ALA A 140 4.85 15.76 -4.90
C ALA A 140 4.06 17.05 -5.17
N ALA A 141 3.36 17.09 -6.32
CA ALA A 141 2.42 18.14 -6.69
C ALA A 141 0.97 17.70 -6.42
N ASP A 142 0.08 18.65 -6.17
CA ASP A 142 -1.34 18.36 -5.94
C ASP A 142 -2.11 18.51 -7.24
N ILE A 143 -2.25 17.40 -7.96
CA ILE A 143 -2.94 17.35 -9.26
C ILE A 143 -4.42 17.74 -9.17
N THR A 144 -5.05 17.64 -7.99
CA THR A 144 -6.46 18.07 -7.82
C THR A 144 -6.55 19.58 -7.89
N LEU A 145 -5.58 20.27 -7.28
CA LEU A 145 -5.51 21.73 -7.29
C LEU A 145 -4.93 22.27 -8.60
N ASP A 146 -3.91 21.62 -9.14
CA ASP A 146 -3.17 22.10 -10.32
C ASP A 146 -3.95 21.86 -11.63
N GLU A 147 -4.60 20.71 -11.76
CA GLU A 147 -5.28 20.30 -13.00
C GLU A 147 -6.81 20.17 -12.86
N GLY A 148 -7.34 20.24 -11.63
CA GLY A 148 -8.79 20.19 -11.39
C GLY A 148 -9.41 18.79 -11.44
N TRP A 149 -8.60 17.72 -11.34
CA TRP A 149 -9.10 16.35 -11.37
C TRP A 149 -9.94 15.99 -10.15
N ARG A 150 -10.95 15.15 -10.34
CA ARG A 150 -11.75 14.58 -9.24
C ARG A 150 -11.87 13.08 -9.39
N LEU A 151 -11.68 12.37 -8.29
CA LEU A 151 -11.87 10.92 -8.24
C LEU A 151 -13.37 10.60 -8.11
N PHE A 152 -13.92 9.92 -9.11
CA PHE A 152 -15.31 9.42 -9.09
C PHE A 152 -15.35 7.91 -8.84
N LYS A 153 -16.40 7.46 -8.15
CA LYS A 153 -16.66 6.05 -7.90
C LYS A 153 -18.09 5.70 -8.30
N ILE A 154 -18.24 4.61 -9.05
CA ILE A 154 -19.54 3.98 -9.29
C ILE A 154 -19.62 2.72 -8.43
N ASN A 155 -20.63 2.66 -7.56
CA ASN A 155 -20.81 1.50 -6.68
C ASN A 155 -21.34 0.28 -7.45
N LYS A 156 -21.09 -0.90 -6.89
CA LYS A 156 -21.47 -2.20 -7.48
C LYS A 156 -22.93 -2.28 -7.93
N SER A 157 -23.86 -1.74 -7.15
CA SER A 157 -25.28 -1.72 -7.48
C SER A 157 -25.58 -0.91 -8.74
N SER A 158 -24.94 0.25 -8.90
CA SER A 158 -25.08 1.10 -10.09
C SER A 158 -24.44 0.46 -11.32
N LEU A 159 -23.28 -0.20 -11.17
CA LEU A 159 -22.66 -0.98 -12.23
C LEU A 159 -23.59 -2.11 -12.72
N PHE A 160 -24.19 -2.85 -11.79
CA PHE A 160 -25.14 -3.92 -12.09
C PHE A 160 -26.39 -3.42 -12.82
N LYS A 161 -26.90 -2.24 -12.44
CA LYS A 161 -28.03 -1.60 -13.13
C LYS A 161 -27.68 -1.24 -14.57
N MET A 162 -26.48 -0.68 -14.81
CA MET A 162 -26.03 -0.34 -16.17
C MET A 162 -25.81 -1.58 -17.03
N SER A 163 -25.30 -2.68 -16.46
CA SER A 163 -25.09 -3.93 -17.22
C SER A 163 -26.39 -4.63 -17.59
N SER A 164 -27.45 -4.45 -16.80
CA SER A 164 -28.71 -5.20 -16.99
C SER A 164 -29.63 -4.62 -18.08
N GLY A 165 -29.30 -3.44 -18.65
CA GLY A 165 -30.10 -2.76 -19.67
C GLY A 165 -31.52 -2.38 -19.22
N PRO A 166 -32.23 -1.49 -19.94
CA PRO A 166 -33.67 -1.39 -19.76
C PRO A 166 -34.32 -2.71 -20.21
N LYS A 167 -35.20 -3.29 -19.39
CA LYS A 167 -36.11 -4.34 -19.86
C LYS A 167 -37.02 -3.68 -20.90
N LYS A 168 -36.83 -4.03 -22.18
CA LYS A 168 -37.78 -3.70 -23.25
C LYS A 168 -39.11 -4.40 -22.99
#